data_AF-A0A5E4QEH6-F1
#
_entry.id   AF-A0A5E4QEH6-F1
#
_cell.length_a   1.000
_cell.length_b   1.000
_cell.length_c   1.000
_cell.angle_alpha   90.00
_cell.angle_beta   90.00
_cell.angle_gamma   90.00
#
_symmetry.space_group_name_H-M   'P 1'
#
loop_
_entity.id
_entity.type
_entity.pdbx_description
1 polymer ?
#
loop_
_entity_poly.entity_id
_entity_poly.type
_entity_poly.pdbx_seq_one_letter_code
_entity_poly.pdbx_strand_id
1 'polypeptide(L)'
;MTTVHRRLLYKLYRYGCDEMGSAVVALRECSKAPAQLRLALSGANNSEPIGPRLLLALCYNTRRRGLAVTVCRAAELPPQDTNGYSDPFVKLPP
;
A
#
# COMPACT_ATOMS: atom_id res chain seq x y z
N MET A 1 1.70 21.83 8.10
CA MET A 1 2.54 20.62 8.23
C MET A 1 1.75 19.43 7.71
N THR A 2 1.96 19.05 6.45
CA THR A 2 1.26 17.92 5.83
C THR A 2 2.15 16.70 5.98
N THR A 3 1.92 15.86 6.99
CA THR A 3 2.67 14.60 7.09
C THR A 3 2.16 13.67 6.00
N VAL A 4 3.08 13.24 5.15
CA VAL A 4 2.87 12.38 3.99
C VAL A 4 3.37 10.99 4.39
N HIS A 5 2.48 10.00 4.49
CA HIS A 5 2.90 8.63 4.83
C HIS A 5 3.12 7.82 3.57
N ARG A 6 4.34 7.30 3.41
CA ARG A 6 4.69 6.29 2.39
C ARG A 6 4.32 4.90 2.92
N ARG A 7 3.57 4.13 2.14
CA ARG A 7 3.21 2.73 2.40
C ARG A 7 3.81 1.86 1.31
N LEU A 8 4.41 0.74 1.71
CA LEU A 8 5.19 -0.12 0.83
C LEU A 8 4.52 -1.50 0.79
N LEU A 9 4.23 -1.99 -0.42
CA LEU A 9 3.80 -3.37 -0.63
C LEU A 9 5.02 -4.19 -1.03
N TYR A 10 5.19 -5.34 -0.38
CA TYR A 10 6.30 -6.22 -0.60
C TYR A 10 5.82 -7.62 -0.99
N LYS A 11 6.64 -8.36 -1.72
CA LYS A 11 6.43 -9.79 -1.95
C LYS A 11 7.52 -10.57 -1.25
N LEU A 12 7.13 -11.63 -0.53
CA LEU A 12 8.08 -12.53 0.12
C LEU A 12 8.38 -13.68 -0.84
N TYR A 13 9.65 -14.02 -1.01
CA TYR A 13 10.09 -15.22 -1.69
C TYR A 13 10.89 -16.09 -0.75
N ARG A 14 11.14 -17.33 -1.18
CA ARG A 14 11.90 -18.34 -0.44
C ARG A 14 13.30 -17.85 0.02
N TYR A 15 13.86 -16.82 -0.61
CA TYR A 15 15.21 -16.27 -0.32
C TYR A 15 15.28 -14.74 -0.23
N GLY A 16 14.15 -14.01 -0.26
CA GLY A 16 14.23 -12.55 -0.37
C GLY A 16 12.88 -11.83 -0.39
N CYS A 17 12.94 -10.51 -0.58
CA CYS A 17 11.77 -9.65 -0.57
C CYS A 17 11.93 -8.52 -1.61
N ASP A 18 11.04 -8.45 -2.60
CA ASP A 18 11.03 -7.36 -3.60
C ASP A 18 9.96 -6.33 -3.29
N GLU A 19 10.26 -5.05 -3.49
CA GLU A 19 9.28 -3.96 -3.43
C GLU A 19 8.37 -4.03 -4.68
N MET A 20 7.08 -4.31 -4.48
CA MET A 20 6.09 -4.31 -5.56
C MET A 20 5.62 -2.90 -5.91
N GLY A 21 5.79 -1.97 -4.97
CA GLY A 21 5.57 -0.55 -5.17
C GLY A 21 5.16 0.15 -3.89
N SER A 22 5.01 1.47 -3.99
CA SER A 22 4.66 2.32 -2.86
C SER A 22 3.53 3.27 -3.19
N ALA A 23 2.73 3.59 -2.18
CA ALA A 23 1.67 4.57 -2.26
C ALA A 23 1.85 5.62 -1.17
N VAL A 24 1.42 6.83 -1.49
CA VAL A 24 1.55 7.99 -0.63
C VAL A 24 0.19 8.64 -0.48
N VAL A 25 -0.20 8.95 0.75
CA VAL A 25 -1.48 9.58 1.08
C VAL A 25 -1.28 10.71 2.08
N ALA A 26 -1.97 11.84 1.87
CA ALA A 26 -1.97 12.92 2.85
C ALA A 26 -2.94 12.59 3.99
N LEU A 27 -2.49 12.71 5.24
CA LEU A 27 -3.31 12.40 6.42
C LEU A 27 -4.64 13.17 6.50
N ARG A 28 -4.70 14.36 5.91
CA ARG A 28 -5.93 15.17 5.82
C ARG A 28 -7.06 14.42 5.11
N GLU A 29 -6.73 13.57 4.13
CA GLU A 29 -7.68 12.77 3.36
C GLU A 29 -8.26 11.61 4.20
N CYS A 30 -7.62 11.29 5.32
CA CYS A 30 -7.98 10.21 6.24
C CYS A 30 -8.58 10.71 7.57
N SER A 31 -8.92 12.00 7.66
CA SER A 31 -9.24 12.67 8.92
C SER A 31 -10.70 12.50 9.38
N LYS A 32 -11.61 12.08 8.48
CA LYS A 32 -13.04 11.92 8.75
C LYS A 32 -13.48 10.52 8.30
N ALA A 33 -13.78 9.65 9.27
CA ALA A 33 -14.20 8.25 9.06
C ALA A 33 -13.12 7.38 8.37
N PRO A 34 -13.23 6.02 8.36
CA PRO A 34 -12.32 5.21 7.55
C PRO A 34 -12.51 5.56 6.07
N ALA A 35 -11.58 6.35 5.53
CA ALA A 35 -11.54 6.70 4.12
C ALA A 35 -11.07 5.46 3.33
N GLN A 36 -11.96 4.90 2.51
CA GLN A 36 -11.57 3.85 1.57
C GLN A 36 -10.84 4.49 0.38
N LEU A 37 -9.54 4.25 0.32
CA LEU A 37 -8.65 4.80 -0.69
C LEU A 37 -8.13 3.67 -1.58
N ARG A 38 -8.37 3.82 -2.88
CA ARG A 38 -7.78 2.99 -3.92
C ARG A 38 -6.43 3.58 -4.28
N LEU A 39 -5.38 2.97 -3.74
CA LEU A 39 -4.02 3.41 -3.93
C LEU A 39 -3.40 2.63 -5.08
N ALA A 40 -3.06 3.34 -6.15
CA ALA A 40 -2.21 2.82 -7.19
C ALA A 40 -0.77 2.79 -6.66
N LEU A 41 -0.08 1.66 -6.78
CA LEU A 41 1.30 1.55 -6.34
C LEU A 41 2.22 2.03 -7.44
N SER A 42 3.04 3.03 -7.13
CA SER A 42 4.13 3.44 -8.01
C SER A 42 5.30 2.48 -7.81
N GLY A 43 5.82 1.94 -8.91
CA GLY A 43 7.05 1.14 -8.88
C GLY A 43 8.27 1.99 -8.51
N ALA A 44 9.43 1.33 -8.32
CA ALA A 44 10.70 2.00 -8.06
C ALA A 44 11.13 2.96 -9.18
N ASN A 45 10.66 2.69 -10.41
CA ASN A 45 10.80 3.57 -11.56
C ASN A 45 9.50 4.38 -11.62
N ASN A 46 9.56 5.72 -11.51
CA ASN A 46 8.41 6.64 -11.43
C ASN A 46 7.48 6.67 -12.68
N SER A 47 7.24 5.54 -13.34
CA SER A 47 6.27 5.39 -14.42
C SER A 47 4.85 5.44 -13.90
N GLU A 48 3.93 6.00 -14.69
CA GLU A 48 2.50 6.03 -14.42
C GLU A 48 1.99 4.63 -14.01
N PRO A 49 1.14 4.50 -12.97
CA PRO A 49 0.88 3.20 -12.36
C PRO A 49 -0.07 2.36 -13.23
N ILE A 50 0.51 1.60 -14.15
CA ILE A 50 -0.16 0.55 -14.95
C ILE A 50 -0.18 -0.79 -14.18
N GLY A 51 0.19 -0.79 -12.89
CA GLY A 51 0.49 -1.98 -12.09
C GLY A 51 -0.39 -2.19 -10.85
N PRO A 52 0.15 -2.85 -9.80
CA PRO A 52 -0.64 -3.37 -8.69
C PRO A 52 -1.36 -2.27 -7.91
N ARG A 53 -2.60 -2.56 -7.49
CA ARG A 53 -3.45 -1.65 -6.73
C ARG A 53 -3.84 -2.24 -5.39
N LEU A 54 -3.89 -1.39 -4.37
CA LEU A 54 -4.40 -1.73 -3.04
C LEU A 54 -5.63 -0.89 -2.72
N LEU A 55 -6.69 -1.54 -2.25
CA LEU A 55 -7.78 -0.90 -1.55
C LEU A 55 -7.48 -0.93 -0.05
N LEU A 56 -7.24 0.24 0.54
CA LEU A 56 -7.04 0.40 1.97
C LEU A 56 -8.17 1.22 2.59
N ALA A 57 -8.56 0.90 3.83
CA ALA A 57 -9.32 1.82 4.66
C ALA A 57 -8.38 2.48 5.66
N LEU A 58 -8.33 3.82 5.64
CA LEU A 58 -7.40 4.62 6.44
C LEU A 58 -8.16 5.54 7.38
N CYS A 59 -7.75 5.59 8.65
CA CYS A 59 -8.31 6.52 9.63
C CYS A 59 -7.20 7.10 10.49
N TYR A 60 -6.99 8.42 10.40
CA TYR A 60 -6.00 9.11 11.20
C TYR A 60 -6.62 9.69 12.47
N ASN A 61 -6.12 9.25 13.63
CA ASN A 61 -6.48 9.81 14.92
C ASN A 61 -5.44 10.85 15.35
N THR A 62 -5.80 12.12 15.23
CA THR A 62 -4.94 13.25 15.62
C THR A 62 -4.60 13.25 17.11
N ARG A 63 -5.54 12.87 17.99
CA ARG A 63 -5.32 12.83 19.45
C ARG A 63 -4.31 11.76 19.84
N ARG A 64 -4.37 10.59 19.21
CA ARG A 64 -3.45 9.47 19.44
C ARG A 64 -2.19 9.53 18.57
N ARG A 65 -2.10 10.50 17.65
CA ARG A 65 -1.05 10.61 16.62
C ARG A 65 -0.82 9.29 15.87
N GLY A 66 -1.91 8.58 15.57
CA GLY A 66 -1.87 7.23 15.02
C GLY A 66 -2.71 7.10 13.76
N LEU A 67 -2.18 6.36 12.78
CA LEU A 67 -2.89 6.02 11.53
C LEU A 67 -3.31 4.55 11.57
N ALA A 68 -4.61 4.29 11.67
CA ALA A 68 -5.17 2.96 11.49
C ALA A 68 -5.19 2.63 9.98
N VAL A 69 -4.70 1.44 9.64
CA VAL A 69 -4.63 0.93 8.26
C VAL A 69 -5.31 -0.42 8.21
N THR A 70 -6.34 -0.55 7.37
CA THR A 70 -6.97 -1.84 7.07
C THR A 70 -6.70 -2.17 5.60
N VAL A 71 -6.11 -3.34 5.35
CA VAL A 71 -5.91 -3.87 3.99
C VAL A 71 -7.20 -4.58 3.58
N CYS A 72 -7.91 -4.05 2.59
CA CYS A 72 -9.19 -4.62 2.16
C CYS A 72 -9.01 -5.58 0.99
N ARG A 73 -8.32 -5.14 -0.08
CA ARG A 73 -8.10 -5.92 -1.30
C ARG A 73 -6.82 -5.50 -2.01
N ALA A 74 -6.23 -6.42 -2.76
CA ALA A 74 -5.22 -6.15 -3.78
C ALA A 74 -5.75 -6.57 -5.16
N ALA A 75 -5.38 -5.86 -6.20
CA ALA A 75 -5.79 -6.11 -7.58
C ALA A 75 -4.65 -5.85 -8.55
N GLU A 76 -4.72 -6.43 -9.75
CA GLU A 76 -3.73 -6.24 -10.82
C GLU A 76 -2.29 -6.56 -10.36
N LEU A 77 -2.16 -7.55 -9.47
CA LEU A 77 -0.87 -8.04 -9.04
C LEU A 77 -0.24 -8.84 -10.20
N PRO A 78 1.03 -8.59 -10.55
CA PRO A 78 1.69 -9.36 -11.59
C PRO A 78 1.75 -10.85 -11.22
N PRO A 79 1.46 -11.76 -12.18
CA PRO A 79 1.67 -13.19 -11.99
C PRO A 79 3.17 -13.44 -11.92
N GLN A 80 3.61 -14.11 -10.86
CA GLN A 80 5.04 -14.09 -10.55
C GLN A 80 5.52 -15.40 -9.91
N ASP A 81 4.67 -16.42 -9.88
CA ASP A 81 5.07 -17.83 -9.75
C ASP A 81 4.58 -18.60 -11.00
N THR A 82 5.18 -19.76 -11.24
CA THR A 82 4.94 -20.63 -12.42
C THR A 82 3.48 -21.07 -12.55
N ASN A 83 2.71 -21.00 -11.45
CA ASN A 83 1.28 -21.27 -11.39
C ASN A 83 0.40 -20.06 -11.83
N GLY A 84 1.00 -18.90 -12.11
CA GLY A 84 0.30 -17.67 -12.47
C GLY A 84 -0.25 -16.87 -11.29
N TYR A 85 0.05 -17.26 -10.04
CA TYR A 85 -0.41 -16.60 -8.83
C TYR A 85 0.71 -15.79 -8.15
N SER A 86 0.33 -14.99 -7.15
CA SER A 86 1.23 -14.19 -6.32
C SER A 86 0.78 -14.25 -4.87
N ASP A 87 1.73 -14.37 -3.94
CA ASP A 87 1.52 -14.37 -2.49
C ASP A 87 1.96 -13.03 -1.86
N PRO A 88 1.16 -11.95 -1.99
CA PRO A 88 1.54 -10.63 -1.50
C PRO A 88 1.47 -10.54 0.03
N PHE A 89 2.36 -9.72 0.63
CA PHE A 89 2.23 -9.33 2.04
C PHE A 89 2.44 -7.83 2.22
N VAL A 90 1.75 -7.24 3.20
CA VAL A 90 1.91 -5.81 3.51
C VAL A 90 2.91 -5.66 4.64
N LYS A 91 4.02 -4.97 4.41
CA LYS A 91 4.98 -4.59 5.46
C LYS A 91 4.67 -3.18 5.94
N LEU A 92 4.44 -3.04 7.24
CA LEU A 92 4.37 -1.73 7.86
C LEU A 92 5.79 -1.34 8.29
N PRO A 93 6.32 -0.19 7.83
CA PRO A 93 7.58 0.31 8.36
C PRO A 93 7.44 0.64 9.86
N PRO A 94 8.52 0.51 10.64
CA PRO A 94 8.53 0.87 12.06
C PRO A 94 8.18 2.34 12.30
#